data_AF-A0A7V9MCS7-F1
#
_entry.id   AF-A0A7V9MCS7-F1
#
_cell.length_a   1.000
_cell.length_b   1.000
_cell.length_c   1.000
_cell.angle_alpha   90.00
_cell.angle_beta   90.00
_cell.angle_gamma   90.00
#
_symmetry.space_group_name_H-M   'P 1'
#
loop_
_entity.id
_entity.type
_entity.pdbx_description
1 polymer ?
#
loop_
_entity_poly.entity_id
_entity_poly.type
_entity_poly.pdbx_seq_one_letter_code
_entity_poly.pdbx_strand_id
1 'polypeptide(L)'
;MIDPTGPAAAVSLVCPVARRRPLFDDPSVVQAIRRVALVPHLMAVTTLTTDPVHFAGSLLATDPAMVAARPGWWSVDPFVRLGLRRRLLVEPGLLADRVACSDRGPSAAPAHPGRHSGDTSAVRANF
;
A
#
# COMPACT_ATOMS: atom_id res chain seq x y z
N MET A 1 9.55 4.39 7.60
CA MET A 1 10.33 3.15 7.68
C MET A 1 11.55 3.38 6.80
N ILE A 2 12.72 3.58 7.41
CA ILE A 2 14.00 3.75 6.73
C ILE A 2 14.71 2.42 6.87
N ASP A 3 15.14 1.84 5.76
CA ASP A 3 15.87 0.57 5.72
C ASP A 3 17.20 0.82 5.03
N PRO A 4 18.32 0.86 5.78
CA PRO A 4 19.66 1.12 5.22
C PRO A 4 20.07 0.16 4.10
N THR A 5 19.42 -1.01 3.99
CA THR A 5 19.68 -2.01 2.95
C THR A 5 18.72 -1.91 1.76
N GLY A 6 17.77 -0.99 1.83
CA GLY A 6 16.75 -0.75 0.82
C GLY A 6 17.31 -0.33 -0.54
N PRO A 7 16.73 -0.80 -1.66
CA PRO A 7 17.17 -0.41 -2.99
C PRO A 7 16.83 1.05 -3.32
N ALA A 8 17.52 1.61 -4.32
CA ALA A 8 17.13 2.87 -4.93
C ALA A 8 15.76 2.75 -5.61
N ALA A 9 15.02 3.86 -5.72
CA ALA A 9 13.74 3.88 -6.40
C ALA A 9 13.54 5.17 -7.20
N ALA A 10 12.98 5.05 -8.40
CA ALA A 10 12.38 6.16 -9.11
C ALA A 10 10.91 6.28 -8.68
N VAL A 11 10.55 7.44 -8.12
CA VAL A 11 9.24 7.69 -7.53
C VAL A 11 8.50 8.77 -8.30
N SER A 12 7.27 8.46 -8.69
CA SER A 12 6.28 9.43 -9.16
C SER A 12 5.34 9.78 -8.02
N LEU A 13 5.36 11.04 -7.57
CA LEU A 13 4.44 11.56 -6.57
C LEU A 13 3.45 12.51 -7.25
N VAL A 14 2.16 12.18 -7.20
CA VAL A 14 1.10 13.05 -7.74
C VAL A 14 0.29 13.64 -6.60
N CYS A 15 0.17 14.97 -6.59
CA CYS A 15 -0.64 15.69 -5.60
C CYS A 15 -1.65 16.62 -6.31
N PRO A 16 -2.96 16.44 -6.09
CA PRO A 16 -3.97 17.41 -6.47
C PRO A 16 -3.76 18.75 -5.75
N VAL A 17 -4.23 19.84 -6.35
CA VAL A 17 -4.29 21.14 -5.69
C VAL A 17 -5.22 21.07 -4.47
N ALA A 18 -4.77 21.61 -3.33
CA ALA A 18 -5.44 21.41 -2.03
C ALA A 18 -6.93 21.78 -2.01
N ARG A 19 -7.35 22.80 -2.79
CA ARG A 19 -8.75 23.25 -2.88
C ARG A 19 -9.62 22.44 -3.86
N ARG A 20 -9.06 21.45 -4.54
CA ARG A 20 -9.73 20.65 -5.59
C ARG A 20 -9.37 19.18 -5.46
N ARG A 21 -9.41 18.66 -4.22
CA ARG A 21 -9.18 17.23 -3.97
C ARG A 21 -10.44 16.46 -4.36
N PRO A 22 -10.36 15.50 -5.29
CA PRO A 22 -11.50 14.66 -5.61
C PRO A 22 -11.84 13.76 -4.42
N LEU A 23 -13.08 13.29 -4.40
CA LEU A 23 -13.45 12.19 -3.53
C LEU A 23 -12.66 10.93 -3.91
N PHE A 24 -12.42 10.05 -2.96
CA PHE A 24 -11.64 8.83 -3.17
C PHE A 24 -12.38 7.84 -4.09
N ASP A 25 -13.71 7.87 -4.07
CA ASP A 25 -14.58 7.11 -4.96
C ASP A 25 -14.93 7.83 -6.27
N ASP A 26 -14.35 9.02 -6.51
CA ASP A 26 -14.52 9.73 -7.77
C ASP A 26 -14.12 8.82 -8.95
N PRO A 27 -14.92 8.75 -10.04
CA PRO A 27 -14.64 7.86 -11.16
C PRO A 27 -13.25 8.04 -11.74
N SER A 28 -12.68 9.25 -11.73
CA SER A 28 -11.33 9.51 -12.22
C SER A 28 -10.25 8.89 -11.32
N VAL A 29 -10.45 8.90 -10.01
CA VAL A 29 -9.57 8.25 -9.02
C VAL A 29 -9.68 6.73 -9.13
N VAL A 30 -10.89 6.20 -9.16
CA VAL A 30 -11.14 4.75 -9.31
C VAL A 30 -10.56 4.21 -10.61
N GLN A 31 -10.71 4.94 -11.73
CA GLN A 31 -10.11 4.54 -13.00
C GLN A 31 -8.58 4.62 -12.99
N ALA A 32 -8.00 5.63 -12.33
CA ALA A 32 -6.54 5.68 -12.14
C ALA A 32 -6.04 4.48 -11.33
N ILE A 33 -6.71 4.14 -10.21
CA ILE A 33 -6.41 2.96 -9.39
C ILE A 33 -6.49 1.68 -10.22
N ARG A 34 -7.55 1.48 -11.00
CA ARG A 34 -7.69 0.29 -11.86
C ARG A 34 -6.57 0.17 -12.88
N ARG A 35 -6.11 1.30 -13.44
CA ARG A 35 -5.02 1.33 -14.42
C ARG A 35 -3.65 1.03 -13.83
N VAL A 36 -3.47 1.10 -12.51
CA VAL A 36 -2.22 0.69 -11.84
C VAL A 36 -1.84 -0.74 -12.18
N ALA A 37 -2.82 -1.65 -12.28
CA ALA A 37 -2.59 -3.05 -12.65
C ALA A 37 -1.96 -3.22 -14.05
N LEU A 38 -2.02 -2.20 -14.90
CA LEU A 38 -1.45 -2.19 -16.25
C LEU A 38 -0.06 -1.54 -16.29
N VAL A 39 0.41 -0.95 -15.19
CA VAL A 39 1.71 -0.29 -15.14
C VAL A 39 2.80 -1.36 -14.94
N PRO A 40 3.72 -1.53 -15.89
CA PRO A 40 4.72 -2.57 -15.82
C PRO A 40 5.84 -2.21 -14.83
N HIS A 41 6.37 -3.23 -14.14
CA HIS A 41 7.55 -3.12 -13.26
C HIS A 41 7.39 -2.16 -12.07
N LEU A 42 6.19 -2.07 -11.48
CA LEU A 42 6.02 -1.37 -10.22
C LEU A 42 6.65 -2.15 -9.06
N MET A 43 7.43 -1.44 -8.23
CA MET A 43 7.88 -1.93 -6.93
C MET A 43 6.83 -1.67 -5.87
N ALA A 44 6.20 -0.49 -5.90
CA ALA A 44 5.19 -0.11 -4.94
C ALA A 44 4.19 0.90 -5.54
N VAL A 45 2.99 0.89 -4.96
CA VAL A 45 1.96 1.88 -5.22
C VAL A 45 1.22 2.16 -3.91
N THR A 46 0.95 3.42 -3.65
CA THR A 46 0.04 3.81 -2.57
C THR A 46 -0.78 5.03 -2.97
N THR A 47 -1.96 5.11 -2.39
CA THR A 47 -2.81 6.31 -2.46
C THR A 47 -2.80 6.98 -1.10
N LEU A 48 -2.80 8.30 -1.12
CA LEU A 48 -2.78 9.15 0.07
C LEU A 48 -4.17 9.74 0.23
N THR A 49 -4.66 9.77 1.45
CA THR A 49 -5.90 10.47 1.81
C THR A 49 -5.60 11.46 2.92
N THR A 50 -6.40 12.52 3.02
CA THR A 50 -6.28 13.51 4.10
C THR A 50 -7.34 13.33 5.19
N ASP A 51 -8.39 12.61 4.84
CA ASP A 51 -9.51 12.19 5.67
C ASP A 51 -10.09 10.92 4.99
N PRO A 52 -11.14 10.28 5.54
CA PRO A 52 -11.64 9.02 5.00
C PRO A 52 -12.16 9.07 3.57
N VAL A 53 -12.46 10.26 3.01
CA VAL A 53 -13.17 10.39 1.73
C VAL A 53 -12.43 11.21 0.69
N HIS A 54 -11.42 11.99 1.04
CA HIS A 54 -10.70 12.82 0.07
C HIS A 54 -9.35 12.25 -0.33
N PHE A 55 -9.19 12.06 -1.64
CA PHE A 55 -7.91 11.71 -2.26
C PHE A 55 -6.93 12.88 -2.16
N ALA A 56 -5.80 12.65 -1.51
CA ALA A 56 -4.74 13.64 -1.30
C ALA A 56 -3.54 13.45 -2.24
N GLY A 57 -3.44 12.30 -2.91
CA GLY A 57 -2.38 12.05 -3.88
C GLY A 57 -2.07 10.56 -4.05
N SER A 58 -1.04 10.28 -4.83
CA SER A 58 -0.54 8.93 -5.03
C SER A 58 0.98 8.92 -5.12
N LEU A 59 1.55 7.76 -4.82
CA LEU A 59 2.96 7.48 -4.97
C LEU A 59 3.11 6.16 -5.72
N LEU A 60 3.84 6.18 -6.83
CA LEU A 60 4.26 5.00 -7.58
C LEU A 60 5.79 4.92 -7.53
N ALA A 61 6.33 3.75 -7.26
CA ALA A 61 7.77 3.49 -7.24
C ALA A 61 8.14 2.38 -8.22
N THR A 62 9.28 2.53 -8.88
CA THR A 62 9.88 1.54 -9.77
C THR A 62 11.40 1.59 -9.65
N ASP A 63 12.08 0.62 -10.27
CA ASP A 63 13.52 0.57 -10.38
C ASP A 63 14.02 1.75 -11.25
N PRO A 64 15.01 2.55 -10.81
CA PRO A 64 15.61 3.61 -11.62
C PRO A 64 16.11 3.15 -12.99
N ALA A 65 16.62 1.93 -13.11
CA ALA A 65 17.08 1.35 -14.37
C ALA A 65 15.94 1.23 -15.39
N MET A 66 14.71 0.96 -14.93
CA MET A 66 13.53 0.89 -15.79
C MET A 66 13.19 2.25 -16.40
N VAL A 67 13.33 3.32 -15.61
CA VAL A 67 13.11 4.70 -16.09
C VAL A 67 14.19 5.11 -17.07
N ALA A 68 15.45 4.77 -16.80
CA ALA A 68 16.56 5.05 -17.70
C ALA A 68 16.40 4.33 -19.05
N ALA A 69 15.99 3.06 -19.03
CA ALA A 69 15.75 2.27 -20.24
C ALA A 69 14.49 2.69 -21.00
N ARG A 70 13.52 3.33 -20.33
CA ARG A 70 12.25 3.80 -20.92
C ARG A 70 11.94 5.23 -20.47
N PRO A 71 12.43 6.26 -21.17
CA PRO A 71 12.17 7.66 -20.81
C PRO A 71 10.67 8.02 -20.73
N GLY A 72 9.82 7.31 -21.48
CA GLY A 72 8.36 7.44 -21.45
C GLY A 72 7.68 6.87 -20.20
N TRP A 73 8.39 6.16 -19.31
CA TRP A 73 7.81 5.53 -18.12
C TRP A 73 7.10 6.54 -17.22
N TRP A 74 7.66 7.75 -17.07
CA TRP A 74 7.00 8.80 -16.30
C TRP A 74 5.58 9.11 -16.80
N SER A 75 5.33 8.99 -18.10
CA SER A 75 4.05 9.28 -18.72
C SER A 75 3.02 8.15 -18.56
N VAL A 76 3.43 6.97 -18.07
CA VAL A 76 2.50 5.85 -17.83
C VAL A 76 1.84 5.90 -16.46
N ASP A 77 2.23 6.84 -15.59
CA ASP A 77 1.60 7.04 -14.28
C ASP A 77 0.10 7.38 -14.46
N PRO A 78 -0.83 6.51 -13.98
CA PRO A 78 -2.26 6.69 -14.18
C PRO A 78 -2.85 7.92 -13.49
N PHE A 79 -2.19 8.43 -12.44
CA PHE A 79 -2.72 9.50 -11.60
C PHE A 79 -2.36 10.89 -12.12
N VAL A 80 -1.50 11.04 -13.14
CA VAL A 80 -0.99 12.34 -13.61
C VAL A 80 -2.06 13.33 -14.06
N ARG A 81 -3.27 12.85 -14.37
CA ARG A 81 -4.42 13.71 -14.72
C ARG A 81 -5.11 14.33 -13.50
N LEU A 82 -4.82 13.85 -12.30
CA LEU A 82 -5.45 14.26 -11.03
C LEU A 82 -4.66 15.36 -10.31
N GLY A 83 -3.43 15.66 -10.74
CA GLY A 83 -2.62 16.65 -10.05
C GLY A 83 -1.23 16.88 -10.64
N LEU A 84 -0.42 17.63 -9.90
CA LEU A 84 0.96 17.90 -10.26
C LEU A 84 1.83 16.69 -9.93
N ARG A 85 2.59 16.21 -10.91
CA ARG A 85 3.58 15.14 -10.74
C ARG A 85 4.93 15.72 -10.34
N ARG A 86 5.52 15.16 -9.29
CA ARG A 86 6.94 15.31 -8.94
C ARG A 86 7.65 14.00 -9.25
N ARG A 87 8.81 14.10 -9.90
CA ARG A 87 9.71 12.98 -10.17
C ARG A 87 10.82 13.02 -9.14
N LEU A 88 11.01 11.93 -8.42
CA LEU A 88 12.00 11.82 -7.36
C LEU A 88 12.88 10.63 -7.66
N LEU A 89 14.20 10.82 -7.58
CA LEU A 89 15.14 9.72 -7.44
C LEU A 89 15.40 9.57 -5.94
N VAL A 90 15.08 8.39 -5.44
CA VAL A 90 15.29 8.02 -4.05
C VAL A 90 16.52 7.14 -4.01
N GLU A 91 17.53 7.59 -3.29
CA GLU A 91 18.77 6.85 -3.09
C GLU A 91 18.52 5.57 -2.28
N PRO A 92 19.43 4.58 -2.38
CA PRO A 92 19.41 3.41 -1.52
C PRO A 92 19.35 3.78 -0.03
N GLY A 93 18.80 2.89 0.78
CA GLY A 93 18.76 3.05 2.23
C GLY A 93 17.52 3.77 2.76
N LEU A 94 16.65 4.31 1.89
CA LEU A 94 15.46 5.05 2.32
C LEU A 94 14.18 4.20 2.33
N LEU A 95 13.99 3.31 1.35
CA LEU A 95 12.77 2.51 1.18
C LEU A 95 13.07 1.04 1.46
N ALA A 96 12.32 0.43 2.37
CA ALA A 96 12.45 -1.00 2.63
C ALA A 96 11.98 -1.83 1.43
N ASP A 97 12.73 -2.89 1.12
CA ASP A 97 12.40 -3.82 0.03
C ASP A 97 11.21 -4.73 0.39
N ARG A 98 11.03 -4.99 1.69
CA ARG A 98 9.88 -5.71 2.24
C ARG A 98 9.52 -5.15 3.60
N VAL A 99 8.22 -5.10 3.91
CA VAL A 99 7.83 -5.14 5.32
C VAL A 99 8.26 -6.53 5.79
N ALA A 100 9.20 -6.59 6.72
CA ALA A 100 9.38 -7.81 7.51
C ALA A 100 8.03 -8.04 8.21
N CYS A 101 7.17 -8.86 7.62
CA CYS A 101 6.11 -9.50 8.37
C CYS A 101 6.86 -10.33 9.40
N SER A 102 7.09 -9.77 10.59
CA SER A 102 7.66 -10.57 11.65
C SER A 102 6.68 -11.72 11.84
N ASP A 103 7.13 -12.95 11.64
CA ASP A 103 6.46 -14.18 12.09
C ASP A 103 6.40 -14.19 13.63
N ARG A 104 5.86 -13.14 14.24
CA ARG A 104 5.20 -13.26 15.53
C ARG A 104 3.91 -13.99 15.24
N GLY A 105 4.03 -15.33 15.20
CA GLY A 105 2.89 -16.21 15.39
C GLY A 105 2.09 -15.75 16.62
N PRO A 106 0.80 -16.10 16.71
CA PRO A 106 -0.07 -15.65 17.80
C PRO A 106 0.65 -15.90 19.11
N SER A 107 0.95 -14.82 19.84
CA SER A 107 1.48 -14.90 21.20
C SER A 107 0.52 -15.81 21.96
N ALA A 108 0.97 -17.02 22.29
CA ALA A 108 0.17 -17.96 23.06
C ALA A 108 -0.33 -17.21 24.29
N ALA A 109 -1.65 -17.04 24.38
CA ALA A 109 -2.27 -16.49 25.55
C ALA A 109 -1.81 -17.31 26.76
N PRO A 110 -1.46 -16.69 27.90
CA PRO A 110 -1.06 -17.43 29.07
C PRO A 110 -2.19 -18.39 29.45
N ALA A 111 -1.86 -19.68 29.55
CA ALA A 111 -2.78 -20.71 29.98
C ALA A 111 -3.35 -20.34 31.36
N HIS A 112 -4.66 -20.10 31.43
CA HIS A 112 -5.35 -19.99 32.71
C HIS A 112 -5.34 -21.36 33.39
N PRO A 113 -4.80 -21.49 34.61
CA PRO A 113 -4.87 -22.73 35.34
C PRO A 113 -6.25 -22.86 36.00
N GLY A 114 -6.91 -23.97 35.72
CA GLY A 114 -7.94 -24.53 36.58
C GLY A 114 -9.38 -24.29 36.10
N ARG A 115 -10.02 -25.37 35.67
CA ARG A 115 -11.28 -25.79 36.28
C ARG A 115 -11.51 -27.28 36.11
N HIS A 116 -11.88 -27.88 37.24
CA HIS A 116 -12.02 -29.29 37.50
C HIS A 116 -13.07 -29.97 36.64
N SER A 117 -12.76 -31.23 36.33
CA SER A 117 -13.66 -32.36 36.12
C SER A 117 -15.04 -32.16 36.76
N GLY A 118 -16.08 -32.12 35.93
CA GLY A 118 -17.47 -32.04 36.33
C GLY A 118 -18.32 -32.77 35.30
N ASP A 119 -18.49 -34.05 35.56
CA ASP A 119 -19.36 -35.01 34.92
C ASP A 119 -20.81 -34.48 34.87
N THR A 120 -21.44 -34.40 33.69
CA THR A 120 -22.92 -34.46 33.59
C THR A 120 -23.34 -35.00 32.23
N SER A 121 -24.13 -36.05 32.31
CA SER A 121 -24.56 -36.96 31.25
C SER A 121 -25.36 -36.32 30.12
N ALA A 122 -25.35 -37.06 29.00
CA ALA A 122 -26.12 -36.84 27.79
C ALA A 122 -27.63 -36.62 28.05
N VAL A 123 -28.19 -35.60 27.41
CA VAL A 123 -29.61 -35.52 27.10
C VAL A 123 -29.72 -35.33 25.58
N ARG A 124 -30.20 -36.37 24.91
CA ARG A 124 -30.76 -36.30 23.55
C ARG A 124 -32.08 -35.56 23.61
N ALA A 125 -32.28 -34.56 22.76
CA ALA A 125 -33.59 -34.09 22.36
C ALA A 125 -33.59 -33.83 20.85
N ASN A 126 -34.54 -34.49 20.18
CA ASN A 126 -34.80 -34.44 18.75
C ASN A 126 -35.28 -33.05 18.32
N PHE A 127 -34.78 -32.57 17.18
CA PHE A 127 -35.59 -32.06 16.07
C PHE A 127 -34.87 -32.38 14.76
#